data_AF-A0A844G5N3-F1
#
_entry.id   AF-A0A844G5N3-F1
#
_cell.length_a   1.000
_cell.length_b   1.000
_cell.length_c   1.000
_cell.angle_alpha   90.00
_cell.angle_beta   90.00
_cell.angle_gamma   90.00
#
_symmetry.space_group_name_H-M   'P 1'
#
loop_
_entity.id
_entity.type
_entity.pdbx_description
1 polymer ?
#
loop_
_entity_poly.entity_id
_entity_poly.type
_entity_poly.pdbx_seq_one_letter_code
_entity_poly.pdbx_strand_id
1 'polypeptide(L)'
;MKESSKAAGRAKRRTAERWKMLLYPALIGMPVLAVLLWLLVGLKPEPLTSEEILAKSEWSEKELTDTLARAFAPQSNRGSRREVLAHLRRQLRKYPEEKQREIRIRALTGAVGETLRQIRAMPEDEQDKMFDAIQKQAEKWHKEAQSAEGRQMLTQIRESEEGRAFNNEVTRMIHSEFTPEERRKFAPITNIWIQTLKLP
;
A
#
# COMPACT_ATOMS: atom_id res chain seq x y z
N MET A 1 30.90 -56.53 43.27
CA MET A 1 30.09 -56.15 42.08
C MET A 1 28.78 -55.40 42.40
N LYS A 2 28.66 -54.63 43.50
CA LYS A 2 27.43 -53.85 43.83
C LYS A 2 27.56 -52.32 43.77
N GLU A 3 28.78 -51.78 43.62
CA GLU A 3 28.99 -50.32 43.64
C GLU A 3 28.93 -49.65 42.26
N SER A 4 29.29 -50.36 41.19
CA SER A 4 29.31 -49.81 39.82
C SER A 4 27.90 -49.49 39.27
N SER A 5 26.87 -50.22 39.71
CA SER A 5 25.47 -50.02 39.27
C SER A 5 24.82 -48.74 39.85
N LYS A 6 25.17 -48.33 41.07
CA LYS A 6 24.63 -47.11 41.69
C LYS A 6 25.19 -45.82 41.06
N ALA A 7 26.47 -45.83 40.65
CA ALA A 7 27.10 -44.69 39.99
C ALA A 7 26.51 -44.43 38.59
N ALA A 8 26.27 -45.50 37.81
CA ALA A 8 25.65 -45.41 36.49
C ALA A 8 24.20 -44.89 36.55
N GLY A 9 23.42 -45.30 37.55
CA GLY A 9 22.05 -44.79 37.77
C GLY A 9 21.99 -43.31 38.16
N ARG A 10 23.00 -42.81 38.88
CA ARG A 10 23.10 -41.41 39.32
C ARG A 10 23.52 -40.47 38.17
N ALA A 11 24.42 -40.94 37.30
CA ALA A 11 24.83 -40.21 36.09
C ALA A 11 23.68 -40.08 35.08
N LYS A 12 22.93 -41.17 34.85
CA LYS A 12 21.78 -41.20 33.93
C LYS A 12 20.61 -40.30 34.40
N ARG A 13 20.39 -40.22 35.71
CA ARG A 13 19.42 -39.26 36.32
C ARG A 13 19.87 -37.81 36.18
N ARG A 14 21.16 -37.49 36.40
CA ARG A 14 21.70 -36.13 36.24
C ARG A 14 21.64 -35.61 34.81
N THR A 15 21.88 -36.46 33.81
CA THR A 15 21.70 -36.07 32.40
C THR A 15 20.23 -35.86 32.05
N ALA A 16 19.33 -36.75 32.51
CA ALA A 16 17.90 -36.59 32.26
C ALA A 16 17.32 -35.30 32.88
N GLU A 17 17.80 -34.89 34.06
CA GLU A 17 17.41 -33.62 34.69
C GLU A 17 17.97 -32.39 33.94
N ARG A 18 19.22 -32.45 33.45
CA ARG A 18 19.80 -31.38 32.62
C ARG A 18 19.06 -31.17 31.30
N TRP A 19 18.61 -32.25 30.65
CA TRP A 19 17.79 -32.16 29.44
C TRP A 19 16.41 -31.58 29.73
N LYS A 20 15.78 -31.93 30.87
CA LYS A 20 14.53 -31.28 31.34
C LYS A 20 14.72 -29.79 31.62
N MET A 21 15.86 -29.41 32.22
CA MET A 21 16.22 -28.01 32.50
C MET A 21 16.40 -27.14 31.24
N LEU A 22 16.69 -27.74 30.09
CA LEU A 22 16.74 -27.05 28.78
C LEU A 22 15.41 -27.13 28.03
N LEU A 23 14.66 -28.22 28.18
CA LEU A 23 13.35 -28.44 27.57
C LEU A 23 12.30 -27.45 28.07
N TYR A 24 12.24 -27.18 29.38
CA TYR A 24 11.25 -26.25 29.96
C TYR A 24 11.40 -24.79 29.47
N PRO A 25 12.60 -24.16 29.47
CA PRO A 25 12.76 -22.83 28.89
C PRO A 25 12.61 -22.83 27.36
N ALA A 26 12.93 -23.91 26.65
CA ALA A 26 12.67 -24.03 25.22
C ALA A 26 11.18 -24.17 24.89
N LEU A 27 10.40 -24.88 25.71
CA LEU A 27 8.95 -25.04 25.59
C LEU A 27 8.17 -23.76 25.86
N ILE A 28 8.73 -22.82 26.64
CA ILE A 28 8.15 -21.49 26.89
C ILE A 28 8.69 -20.47 25.88
N GLY A 29 9.98 -20.58 25.52
CA GLY A 29 10.64 -19.69 24.56
C GLY A 29 10.11 -19.85 23.14
N MET A 30 9.86 -21.08 22.68
CA MET A 30 9.37 -21.35 21.32
C MET A 30 7.98 -20.75 21.03
N PRO A 31 6.95 -20.88 21.89
CA PRO A 31 5.68 -20.19 21.71
C PRO A 31 5.82 -18.68 21.71
N VAL A 32 6.65 -18.11 22.59
CA VAL A 32 6.90 -16.66 22.63
C VAL A 32 7.59 -16.19 21.35
N LEU A 33 8.57 -16.95 20.84
CA LEU A 33 9.23 -16.67 19.56
C LEU A 33 8.27 -16.82 18.38
N ALA A 34 7.38 -17.82 18.41
CA ALA A 34 6.35 -18.00 17.39
C ALA A 34 5.32 -16.86 17.40
N VAL A 35 4.93 -16.38 18.58
CA VAL A 35 4.06 -15.21 18.74
C VAL A 35 4.78 -13.94 18.28
N LEU A 36 6.06 -13.76 18.62
CA LEU A 36 6.86 -12.63 18.15
C LEU A 36 7.07 -12.66 16.64
N LEU A 37 7.34 -13.82 16.05
CA LEU A 37 7.42 -14.00 14.59
C LEU A 37 6.07 -13.75 13.92
N TRP A 38 4.97 -14.21 14.52
CA TRP A 38 3.62 -13.94 14.04
C TRP A 38 3.26 -12.45 14.12
N LEU A 39 3.64 -11.78 15.21
CA LEU A 39 3.51 -10.33 15.36
C LEU A 39 4.39 -9.57 14.36
N LEU A 40 5.63 -10.04 14.11
CA LEU A 40 6.52 -9.46 13.09
C LEU A 40 6.01 -9.66 11.66
N VAL A 41 5.34 -10.78 11.36
CA VAL A 41 4.67 -11.02 10.08
C VAL A 41 3.41 -10.15 9.94
N GLY A 42 2.75 -9.81 11.05
CA GLY A 42 1.59 -8.91 11.11
C GLY A 42 1.95 -7.42 11.10
N LEU A 43 3.17 -7.06 11.51
CA LEU A 43 3.69 -5.70 11.44
C LEU A 43 3.99 -5.37 9.97
N LYS A 44 3.08 -4.62 9.34
CA LYS A 44 3.38 -3.99 8.05
C LYS A 44 4.63 -3.12 8.27
N PRO A 45 5.74 -3.36 7.57
CA PRO A 45 6.94 -2.55 7.73
C PRO A 45 6.57 -1.09 7.53
N GLU A 46 7.15 -0.22 8.36
CA GLU A 46 6.94 1.22 8.22
C GLU A 46 7.23 1.63 6.77
N PRO A 47 6.39 2.51 6.20
CA PRO A 47 6.57 2.93 4.83
C PRO A 47 7.93 3.61 4.65
N LEU A 48 8.74 3.13 3.69
CA LEU A 48 10.03 3.75 3.33
C LEU A 48 9.91 5.27 3.21
N THR A 49 10.86 5.98 3.83
CA THR A 49 11.02 7.43 3.74
C THR A 49 11.46 7.86 2.34
N SER A 50 11.36 9.16 2.04
CA SER A 50 11.81 9.70 0.75
C SER A 50 13.29 9.40 0.47
N GLU A 51 14.16 9.51 1.49
CA GLU A 51 15.60 9.23 1.35
C GLU A 51 15.88 7.75 1.07
N GLU A 52 15.23 6.84 1.81
CA GLU A 52 15.37 5.40 1.61
C GLU A 52 14.87 4.97 0.23
N ILE A 53 13.76 5.55 -0.25
CA ILE A 53 13.25 5.30 -1.60
C ILE A 53 14.28 5.71 -2.65
N LEU A 54 14.91 6.89 -2.49
CA LEU A 54 15.89 7.39 -3.45
C LEU A 54 17.20 6.60 -3.44
N ALA A 55 17.60 6.06 -2.28
CA ALA A 55 18.80 5.26 -2.11
C ALA A 55 18.64 3.80 -2.58
N LYS A 56 17.42 3.26 -2.61
CA LYS A 56 17.16 1.85 -2.95
C LYS A 56 17.33 1.58 -4.46
N SER A 57 18.22 0.65 -4.79
CA SER A 57 18.56 0.27 -6.17
C SER A 57 17.71 -0.89 -6.73
N GLU A 58 17.32 -1.82 -5.85
CA GLU A 58 16.59 -3.04 -6.18
C GLU A 58 15.16 -2.99 -5.67
N TRP A 59 14.22 -3.35 -6.55
CA TRP A 59 12.80 -3.23 -6.31
C TRP A 59 12.09 -4.49 -6.78
N SER A 60 11.42 -5.19 -5.87
CA SER A 60 10.42 -6.17 -6.27
C SER A 60 9.22 -5.47 -6.91
N GLU A 61 8.48 -6.19 -7.76
CA GLU A 61 7.25 -5.68 -8.37
C GLU A 61 6.27 -5.16 -7.31
N LYS A 62 6.10 -5.92 -6.22
CA LYS A 62 5.19 -5.58 -5.13
C LYS A 62 5.63 -4.29 -4.41
N GLU A 63 6.90 -4.20 -4.00
CA GLU A 63 7.41 -2.98 -3.34
C GLU A 63 7.31 -1.76 -4.24
N LEU A 64 7.63 -1.90 -5.53
CA LEU A 64 7.55 -0.81 -6.50
C LEU A 64 6.11 -0.33 -6.66
N THR A 65 5.17 -1.28 -6.79
CA THR A 65 3.73 -0.97 -6.90
C THR A 65 3.23 -0.26 -5.64
N ASP A 66 3.49 -0.82 -4.46
CA ASP A 66 3.01 -0.28 -3.18
C ASP A 66 3.61 1.11 -2.88
N THR A 67 4.85 1.35 -3.32
CA THR A 67 5.53 2.63 -3.14
C THR A 67 5.07 3.67 -4.16
N LEU A 68 4.82 3.27 -5.41
CA LEU A 68 4.16 4.13 -6.41
C LEU A 68 2.76 4.54 -5.95
N ALA A 69 1.97 3.60 -5.41
CA ALA A 69 0.64 3.88 -4.88
C ALA A 69 0.69 4.98 -3.80
N ARG A 70 1.60 4.83 -2.83
CA ARG A 70 1.82 5.83 -1.78
C ARG A 70 2.27 7.17 -2.36
N ALA A 71 3.21 7.19 -3.29
CA ALA A 71 3.69 8.43 -3.92
C ALA A 71 2.60 9.14 -4.76
N PHE A 72 1.59 8.42 -5.25
CA PHE A 72 0.42 8.99 -5.89
C PHE A 72 -0.62 9.54 -4.90
N ALA A 73 -0.64 9.05 -3.65
CA ALA A 73 -1.51 9.60 -2.62
C ALA A 73 -1.14 11.08 -2.29
N PRO A 74 -2.11 11.97 -2.05
CA PRO A 74 -1.85 13.41 -1.87
C PRO A 74 -0.95 13.76 -0.68
N GLN A 75 -0.93 12.91 0.36
CA GLN A 75 -0.26 13.18 1.62
C GLN A 75 1.21 12.71 1.66
N SER A 76 1.65 11.88 0.71
CA SER A 76 2.97 11.24 0.77
C SER A 76 4.09 12.10 0.17
N ASN A 77 5.28 12.05 0.80
CA ASN A 77 6.55 12.56 0.26
C ASN A 77 6.53 14.02 -0.19
N ARG A 78 5.76 14.90 0.46
CA ARG A 78 5.50 16.28 0.00
C ARG A 78 6.75 17.10 -0.37
N GLY A 79 7.87 16.93 0.34
CA GLY A 79 9.12 17.65 0.07
C GLY A 79 9.92 17.16 -1.15
N SER A 80 9.85 15.87 -1.46
CA SER A 80 10.69 15.23 -2.50
C SER A 80 9.87 14.45 -3.53
N ARG A 81 8.56 14.72 -3.62
CA ARG A 81 7.60 13.93 -4.41
C ARG A 81 8.02 13.79 -5.87
N ARG A 82 8.51 14.89 -6.47
CA ARG A 82 8.94 14.91 -7.88
C ARG A 82 10.13 13.98 -8.11
N GLU A 83 11.11 14.01 -7.22
CA GLU A 83 12.33 13.19 -7.30
C GLU A 83 12.01 11.71 -7.06
N VAL A 84 11.17 11.43 -6.06
CA VAL A 84 10.67 10.08 -5.76
C VAL A 84 9.92 9.51 -6.96
N LEU A 85 8.98 10.25 -7.55
CA LEU A 85 8.26 9.78 -8.74
C LEU A 85 9.18 9.59 -9.94
N ALA A 86 10.17 10.47 -10.14
CA ALA A 86 11.15 10.31 -11.20
C ALA A 86 12.05 9.07 -10.99
N HIS A 87 12.43 8.79 -9.74
CA HIS A 87 13.15 7.56 -9.38
C HIS A 87 12.29 6.32 -9.68
N LEU A 88 11.08 6.26 -9.14
CA LEU A 88 10.19 5.09 -9.30
C LEU A 88 9.84 4.84 -10.77
N ARG A 89 9.64 5.89 -11.58
CA ARG A 89 9.46 5.78 -13.03
C ARG A 89 10.69 5.19 -13.73
N ARG A 90 11.91 5.54 -13.30
CA ARG A 90 13.13 4.92 -13.84
C ARG A 90 13.22 3.44 -13.49
N GLN A 91 12.84 3.06 -12.27
CA GLN A 91 12.79 1.65 -11.87
C GLN A 91 11.74 0.87 -12.66
N LEU A 92 10.58 1.49 -12.92
CA LEU A 92 9.52 0.89 -13.72
C LEU A 92 9.97 0.55 -15.14
N ARG A 93 10.84 1.37 -15.75
CA ARG A 93 11.37 1.13 -17.11
C ARG A 93 12.18 -0.17 -17.25
N LYS A 94 12.55 -0.82 -16.15
CA LYS A 94 13.21 -2.14 -16.18
C LYS A 94 12.28 -3.28 -16.61
N TYR A 95 10.96 -3.06 -16.56
CA TYR A 95 9.94 -4.04 -16.95
C TYR A 95 9.48 -3.83 -18.40
N PRO A 96 8.95 -4.86 -19.09
CA PRO A 96 8.27 -4.70 -20.38
C PRO A 96 7.08 -3.75 -20.30
N GLU A 97 6.74 -3.02 -21.37
CA GLU A 97 5.70 -1.97 -21.34
C GLU A 97 4.33 -2.43 -20.82
N GLU A 98 3.91 -3.63 -21.19
CA GLU A 98 2.66 -4.25 -20.70
C GLU A 98 2.69 -4.40 -19.18
N LYS A 99 3.80 -4.91 -18.64
CA LYS A 99 3.99 -5.08 -17.20
C LYS A 99 4.10 -3.74 -16.47
N GLN A 100 4.75 -2.75 -17.08
CA GLN A 100 4.78 -1.39 -16.54
C GLN A 100 3.37 -0.83 -16.39
N ARG A 101 2.49 -1.08 -17.38
CA ARG A 101 1.11 -0.64 -17.37
C ARG A 101 0.31 -1.32 -16.26
N GLU A 102 0.44 -2.63 -16.11
CA GLU A 102 -0.19 -3.39 -15.02
C GLU A 102 0.19 -2.82 -13.65
N ILE A 103 1.49 -2.55 -13.44
CA ILE A 103 2.00 -1.95 -12.19
C ILE A 103 1.41 -0.56 -11.96
N ARG A 104 1.34 0.31 -12.99
CA ARG A 104 0.77 1.66 -12.84
C ARG A 104 -0.72 1.61 -12.51
N ILE A 105 -1.50 0.77 -13.18
CA ILE A 105 -2.93 0.60 -12.88
C ILE A 105 -3.09 0.14 -11.42
N ARG A 106 -2.35 -0.91 -11.00
CA ARG A 106 -2.41 -1.43 -9.63
C ARG A 106 -2.00 -0.37 -8.61
N ALA A 107 -0.97 0.42 -8.91
CA ALA A 107 -0.51 1.50 -8.04
C ALA A 107 -1.55 2.63 -7.92
N LEU A 108 -2.15 3.06 -9.02
CA LEU A 108 -3.18 4.11 -9.01
C LEU A 108 -4.44 3.65 -8.26
N THR A 109 -4.91 2.42 -8.50
CA THR A 109 -6.03 1.83 -7.75
C THR A 109 -5.71 1.72 -6.25
N GLY A 110 -4.49 1.27 -5.93
CA GLY A 110 -3.99 1.21 -4.55
C GLY A 110 -3.94 2.58 -3.87
N ALA A 111 -3.58 3.64 -4.60
CA ALA A 111 -3.55 5.02 -4.09
C ALA A 111 -4.95 5.52 -3.71
N VAL A 112 -5.97 5.19 -4.52
CA VAL A 112 -7.36 5.56 -4.22
C VAL A 112 -7.88 4.79 -3.00
N GLY A 113 -7.61 3.47 -2.92
CA GLY A 113 -7.98 2.67 -1.74
C GLY A 113 -7.28 3.11 -0.47
N GLU A 114 -6.00 3.49 -0.55
CA GLU A 114 -5.25 4.06 0.57
C GLU A 114 -5.82 5.42 1.00
N THR A 115 -6.16 6.28 0.04
CA THR A 115 -6.79 7.57 0.34
C THR A 115 -8.11 7.39 1.07
N LEU A 116 -8.96 6.45 0.63
CA LEU A 116 -10.21 6.13 1.32
C LEU A 116 -9.95 5.62 2.74
N ARG A 117 -8.96 4.74 2.92
CA ARG A 117 -8.59 4.24 4.25
C ARG A 117 -8.11 5.37 5.17
N GLN A 118 -7.29 6.29 4.65
CA GLN A 118 -6.84 7.45 5.40
C GLN A 118 -8.02 8.34 5.80
N ILE A 119 -8.97 8.57 4.90
CA ILE A 119 -10.20 9.29 5.22
C ILE A 119 -10.93 8.64 6.39
N ARG A 120 -11.21 7.34 6.31
CA ARG A 120 -11.91 6.60 7.37
C ARG A 120 -11.22 6.61 8.73
N ALA A 121 -9.90 6.79 8.76
CA ALA A 121 -9.12 6.84 9.99
C ALA A 121 -9.13 8.21 10.67
N MET A 122 -9.65 9.25 10.00
CA MET A 122 -9.75 10.61 10.54
C MET A 122 -11.07 10.83 11.33
N PRO A 123 -11.12 11.81 12.24
CA PRO A 123 -12.37 12.29 12.83
C PRO A 123 -13.37 12.78 11.76
N GLU A 124 -14.68 12.65 12.02
CA GLU A 124 -15.72 12.98 11.03
C GLU A 124 -15.63 14.41 10.47
N ASP A 125 -15.30 15.40 11.31
CA ASP A 125 -15.16 16.79 10.87
C ASP A 125 -13.94 17.01 9.94
N GLU A 126 -12.90 16.19 10.08
CA GLU A 126 -11.74 16.18 9.20
C GLU A 126 -11.98 15.39 7.91
N GLN A 127 -12.82 14.34 7.97
CA GLN A 127 -13.26 13.60 6.79
C GLN A 127 -13.96 14.51 5.80
N ASP A 128 -14.92 15.31 6.28
CA ASP A 128 -15.69 16.23 5.44
C ASP A 128 -14.78 17.28 4.78
N LYS A 129 -13.84 17.85 5.53
CA LYS A 129 -12.83 18.78 4.98
C LYS A 129 -11.98 18.12 3.88
N MET A 130 -11.66 16.84 4.00
CA MET A 130 -10.89 16.11 2.98
C MET A 130 -11.73 15.83 1.73
N PHE A 131 -12.99 15.42 1.87
CA PHE A 131 -13.89 15.28 0.72
C PHE A 131 -14.06 16.61 -0.02
N ASP A 132 -14.24 17.73 0.70
CA ASP A 132 -14.28 19.07 0.11
C ASP A 132 -12.99 19.43 -0.62
N ALA A 133 -11.83 19.12 -0.04
CA ALA A 133 -10.53 19.37 -0.68
C ALA A 133 -10.36 18.55 -1.98
N ILE A 134 -10.79 17.28 -1.97
CA ILE A 134 -10.78 16.42 -3.16
C ILE A 134 -11.72 16.98 -4.22
N GLN A 135 -12.92 17.42 -3.83
CA GLN A 135 -13.87 18.06 -4.75
C GLN A 135 -13.29 19.31 -5.40
N LYS A 136 -12.72 20.24 -4.61
CA LYS A 136 -12.08 21.45 -5.15
C LYS A 136 -10.95 21.13 -6.12
N GLN A 137 -10.17 20.08 -5.84
CA GLN A 137 -9.12 19.63 -6.74
C GLN A 137 -9.70 19.06 -8.05
N ALA A 138 -10.82 18.33 -7.98
CA ALA A 138 -11.52 17.83 -9.16
C ALA A 138 -12.09 18.98 -10.01
N GLU A 139 -12.67 20.02 -9.39
CA GLU A 139 -13.17 21.22 -10.07
C GLU A 139 -12.04 21.97 -10.79
N LYS A 140 -10.89 22.13 -10.12
CA LYS A 140 -9.70 22.73 -10.73
C LYS A 140 -9.24 21.94 -11.96
N TRP A 141 -9.16 20.62 -11.85
CA TRP A 141 -8.77 19.77 -12.96
C TRP A 141 -9.79 19.80 -14.10
N HIS A 142 -11.09 19.80 -13.81
CA HIS A 142 -12.14 19.99 -14.82
C HIS A 142 -11.94 21.29 -15.61
N LYS A 143 -11.64 22.39 -14.92
CA LYS A 143 -11.38 23.68 -15.55
C LYS A 143 -10.13 23.64 -16.44
N GLU A 144 -9.04 23.04 -15.96
CA GLU A 144 -7.81 22.86 -16.74
C GLU A 144 -8.04 22.00 -17.99
N ALA A 145 -8.84 20.95 -17.85
CA ALA A 145 -9.25 20.05 -18.92
C ALA A 145 -10.06 20.71 -20.05
N GLN A 146 -10.70 21.86 -19.80
CA GLN A 146 -11.45 22.58 -20.84
C GLN A 146 -10.54 23.30 -21.85
N SER A 147 -9.26 23.51 -21.50
CA SER A 147 -8.25 24.09 -22.40
C SER A 147 -7.92 23.15 -23.57
N ALA A 148 -7.33 23.67 -24.65
CA ALA A 148 -6.95 22.85 -25.80
C ALA A 148 -5.95 21.73 -25.43
N GLU A 149 -4.92 22.07 -24.66
CA GLU A 149 -3.93 21.12 -24.14
C GLU A 149 -4.58 20.10 -23.19
N GLY A 150 -5.46 20.59 -22.30
CA GLY A 150 -6.22 19.75 -21.37
C GLY A 150 -7.09 18.73 -22.09
N ARG A 151 -7.81 19.14 -23.14
CA ARG A 151 -8.64 18.24 -23.97
C ARG A 151 -7.80 17.20 -24.69
N GLN A 152 -6.66 17.60 -25.25
CA GLN A 152 -5.76 16.65 -25.91
C GLN A 152 -5.25 15.58 -24.91
N MET A 153 -4.85 16.01 -23.71
CA MET A 153 -4.44 15.10 -22.64
C MET A 153 -5.59 14.17 -22.21
N LEU A 154 -6.80 14.70 -22.05
CA LEU A 154 -7.98 13.89 -21.72
C LEU A 154 -8.28 12.83 -22.78
N THR A 155 -8.22 13.19 -24.06
CA THR A 155 -8.44 12.26 -25.16
C THR A 155 -7.42 11.13 -25.13
N GLN A 156 -6.14 11.45 -24.92
CA GLN A 156 -5.07 10.45 -24.77
C GLN A 156 -5.36 9.51 -23.59
N ILE A 157 -5.76 10.05 -22.44
CA ILE A 157 -6.10 9.22 -21.27
C ILE A 157 -7.29 8.30 -21.58
N ARG A 158 -8.37 8.84 -22.18
CA ARG A 158 -9.59 8.09 -22.51
C ARG A 158 -9.34 6.95 -23.51
N GLU A 159 -8.50 7.21 -24.50
CA GLU A 159 -8.20 6.25 -25.57
C GLU A 159 -7.12 5.24 -25.16
N SER A 160 -6.32 5.56 -24.15
CA SER A 160 -5.36 4.62 -23.57
C SER A 160 -6.05 3.46 -22.86
N GLU A 161 -5.53 2.25 -23.02
CA GLU A 161 -6.01 1.09 -22.25
C GLU A 161 -5.78 1.27 -20.75
N GLU A 162 -4.72 2.01 -20.38
CA GLU A 162 -4.40 2.32 -18.98
C GLU A 162 -5.49 3.19 -18.34
N GLY A 163 -5.92 4.26 -19.02
CA GLY A 163 -7.01 5.11 -18.55
C GLY A 163 -8.34 4.35 -18.48
N ARG A 164 -8.65 3.51 -19.48
CA ARG A 164 -9.86 2.65 -19.42
C ARG A 164 -9.83 1.68 -18.24
N ALA A 165 -8.72 0.99 -18.03
CA ALA A 165 -8.56 0.03 -16.94
C ALA A 165 -8.62 0.71 -15.57
N PHE A 166 -7.95 1.85 -15.41
CA PHE A 166 -8.02 2.65 -14.19
C PHE A 166 -9.45 3.11 -13.89
N ASN A 167 -10.16 3.64 -14.89
CA ASN A 167 -11.54 4.09 -14.72
C ASN A 167 -12.46 2.94 -14.27
N ASN A 168 -12.34 1.77 -14.91
CA ASN A 168 -13.11 0.58 -14.55
C ASN A 168 -12.85 0.13 -13.10
N GLU A 169 -11.59 0.12 -12.67
CA GLU A 169 -11.23 -0.24 -11.29
C GLU A 169 -11.74 0.78 -10.27
N VAL A 170 -11.63 2.08 -10.54
CA VAL A 170 -12.17 3.12 -9.65
C VAL A 170 -13.68 2.98 -9.53
N THR A 171 -14.40 2.78 -10.65
CA THR A 171 -15.84 2.51 -10.63
C THR A 171 -16.17 1.27 -9.81
N ARG A 172 -15.44 0.16 -9.99
CA ARG A 172 -15.60 -1.05 -9.19
C ARG A 172 -15.45 -0.76 -7.70
N MET A 173 -14.38 -0.07 -7.30
CA MET A 173 -14.13 0.25 -5.88
C MET A 173 -15.22 1.14 -5.27
N ILE A 174 -15.71 2.15 -6.00
CA ILE A 174 -16.85 2.96 -5.54
C ILE A 174 -18.08 2.07 -5.26
N HIS A 175 -18.31 1.04 -6.08
CA HIS A 175 -19.43 0.13 -5.89
C HIS A 175 -19.19 -0.99 -4.89
N SER A 176 -17.96 -1.46 -4.68
CA SER A 176 -17.67 -2.61 -3.82
C SER A 176 -17.15 -2.24 -2.43
N GLU A 177 -16.45 -1.11 -2.29
CA GLU A 177 -15.71 -0.77 -1.07
C GLU A 177 -16.32 0.42 -0.32
N PHE A 178 -16.97 1.37 -1.00
CA PHE A 178 -17.54 2.55 -0.34
C PHE A 178 -18.86 2.20 0.34
N THR A 179 -19.08 2.73 1.55
CA THR A 179 -20.37 2.68 2.24
C THR A 179 -21.40 3.56 1.52
N PRO A 180 -22.71 3.36 1.76
CA PRO A 180 -23.74 4.23 1.16
C PRO A 180 -23.54 5.71 1.46
N GLU A 181 -23.06 6.06 2.66
CA GLU A 181 -22.80 7.45 3.04
C GLU A 181 -21.58 8.02 2.32
N GLU A 182 -20.48 7.27 2.25
CA GLU A 182 -19.28 7.68 1.52
C GLU A 182 -19.58 7.87 0.03
N ARG A 183 -20.44 7.02 -0.56
CA ARG A 183 -20.90 7.22 -1.94
C ARG A 183 -21.66 8.52 -2.11
N ARG A 184 -22.48 8.93 -1.13
CA ARG A 184 -23.19 10.23 -1.17
C ARG A 184 -22.20 11.38 -1.11
N LYS A 185 -21.22 11.32 -0.20
CA LYS A 185 -20.16 12.34 -0.07
C LYS A 185 -19.24 12.40 -1.31
N PHE A 186 -19.00 11.25 -1.96
CA PHE A 186 -18.16 11.16 -3.15
C PHE A 186 -18.91 11.42 -4.48
N ALA A 187 -20.24 11.46 -4.46
CA ALA A 187 -21.06 11.66 -5.66
C ALA A 187 -20.74 12.98 -6.38
N PRO A 188 -20.59 14.14 -5.70
CA PRO A 188 -20.20 15.39 -6.36
C PRO A 188 -18.87 15.28 -7.11
N ILE A 189 -17.85 14.65 -6.51
CA ILE A 189 -16.53 14.40 -7.11
C ILE A 189 -16.67 13.53 -8.37
N THR A 190 -17.47 12.47 -8.27
CA THR A 190 -17.73 11.55 -9.39
C THR A 190 -18.45 12.25 -10.54
N ASN A 191 -19.40 13.13 -10.23
CA ASN A 191 -20.13 13.90 -11.24
C ASN A 191 -19.20 14.85 -12.00
N ILE A 192 -18.31 15.57 -11.31
CA ILE A 192 -17.30 16.42 -11.94
C ILE A 192 -16.41 15.56 -12.85
N TRP A 193 -15.97 14.41 -12.37
CA TRP A 193 -15.14 13.50 -13.16
C TRP A 193 -15.83 13.02 -14.44
N ILE A 194 -17.09 12.59 -14.34
CA ILE A 194 -17.90 12.18 -15.49
C ILE A 194 -18.07 13.35 -16.48
N GLN A 195 -18.33 14.56 -15.99
CA GLN A 195 -18.42 15.75 -16.84
C GLN A 195 -17.10 16.03 -17.55
N THR A 196 -15.96 15.91 -16.86
CA THR A 196 -14.63 16.05 -17.45
C THR A 196 -14.38 15.04 -18.56
N LEU A 197 -14.74 13.76 -18.36
CA LEU A 197 -14.57 12.70 -19.37
C LEU A 197 -15.49 12.87 -20.59
N LYS A 198 -16.58 13.62 -20.45
CA LYS A 198 -17.53 13.96 -21.52
C LYS A 198 -17.16 15.22 -22.29
N LEU A 199 -16.11 15.95 -21.89
CA LEU A 199 -15.66 17.11 -22.62
C LEU A 199 -15.28 16.71 -24.06
N PRO A 200 -15.71 17.49 -25.07
CA PRO A 200 -15.42 17.22 -26.47
C PRO A 200 -13.98 17.56 -26.85
#